data_AF-A0AAN7D864-F1
#
_entry.id   AF-A0AAN7D864-F1
#
_cell.length_a   1.000
_cell.length_b   1.000
_cell.length_c   1.000
_cell.angle_alpha   90.00
_cell.angle_beta   90.00
_cell.angle_gamma   90.00
#
_symmetry.space_group_name_H-M   'P 1'
#
loop_
_entity.id
_entity.type
_entity.pdbx_description
1 polymer ?
#
loop_
_entity_poly.entity_id
_entity_poly.type
_entity_poly.pdbx_seq_one_letter_code
_entity_poly.pdbx_strand_id
1 'polypeptide(L)'
;MAPDLKEYDEEQVRLMEEMCIVVDENDKRVGADSKKTCHLMTNIDTGLLHRAFSVFLFNSENKLLLQQRATEKITFPDMWTNTCCSHPLNTASELIEEDQLGVRNAAQRKLEHELGIKPEQVPLDKFKYLTRIHYLAPSDGQWGEHEVDYILFMKANVDLDVNPNEIRDVRYVTPEELKAMFADSSVPMTPWFKLICNSFLFKWWDQLDTIENVKADDTIHRLGF
;
A
#
# COMPACT_ATOMS: atom_id res chain seq x y z
N MET A 1 -19.71 18.03 6.74
CA MET A 1 -18.89 18.43 7.91
C MET A 1 -17.69 17.49 7.95
N ALA A 2 -16.49 18.00 8.25
CA ALA A 2 -15.30 17.16 8.39
C ALA A 2 -15.46 16.24 9.63
N PRO A 3 -14.89 15.01 9.62
CA PRO A 3 -14.95 14.10 10.76
C PRO A 3 -14.40 14.74 12.03
N ASP A 4 -15.05 14.48 13.17
CA ASP A 4 -14.42 14.68 14.47
C ASP A 4 -13.43 13.53 14.70
N LEU A 5 -12.13 13.86 14.71
CA LEU A 5 -11.09 12.86 14.87
C LEU A 5 -10.99 12.32 16.31
N LYS A 6 -11.68 12.94 17.28
CA LYS A 6 -11.63 12.52 18.69
C LYS A 6 -12.25 11.15 18.96
N GLU A 7 -13.03 10.61 18.02
CA GLU A 7 -13.63 9.27 18.12
C GLU A 7 -12.68 8.17 17.64
N TYR A 8 -11.53 8.52 17.04
CA TYR A 8 -10.52 7.59 16.56
C TYR A 8 -9.36 7.44 17.55
N ASP A 9 -8.60 6.37 17.39
CA ASP A 9 -7.37 6.11 18.13
C ASP A 9 -6.35 7.26 18.01
N GLU A 10 -5.73 7.65 19.13
CA GLU A 10 -4.85 8.81 19.21
C GLU A 10 -3.63 8.72 18.30
N GLU A 11 -3.08 7.50 18.11
CA GLU A 11 -1.94 7.29 17.24
C GLU A 11 -2.34 7.42 15.77
N GLN A 12 -3.46 6.82 15.36
CA GLN A 12 -3.97 6.97 13.99
C GLN A 12 -4.34 8.42 13.67
N VAL A 13 -4.85 9.17 14.64
CA VAL A 13 -5.10 10.62 14.50
C VAL A 13 -3.80 11.40 14.33
N ARG A 14 -2.75 11.09 15.09
CA ARG A 14 -1.43 11.72 14.91
C ARG A 14 -0.88 11.45 13.50
N LEU A 15 -1.02 10.23 13.00
CA LEU A 15 -0.59 9.85 11.64
C LEU A 15 -1.38 10.58 10.54
N MET A 16 -2.56 11.10 10.83
CA MET A 16 -3.34 11.89 9.87
C MET A 16 -2.73 13.27 9.58
N GLU A 17 -1.76 13.73 10.37
CA GLU A 17 -1.00 14.95 10.14
C GLU A 17 0.18 14.77 9.17
N GLU A 18 0.54 13.52 8.84
CA GLU A 18 1.60 13.22 7.88
C GLU A 18 1.33 13.89 6.52
N MET A 19 2.36 14.49 5.92
CA MET A 19 2.21 15.20 4.65
C MET A 19 2.43 14.25 3.47
N CYS A 20 1.37 13.95 2.73
CA CYS A 20 1.40 13.17 1.49
C CYS A 20 1.91 14.02 0.32
N ILE A 21 2.39 13.35 -0.74
CA ILE A 21 2.75 13.98 -2.01
C ILE A 21 1.49 14.06 -2.88
N VAL A 22 1.01 15.28 -3.16
CA VAL A 22 -0.14 15.49 -4.07
C VAL A 22 0.36 15.53 -5.51
N VAL A 23 -0.29 14.78 -6.39
CA VAL A 23 0.12 14.59 -7.79
C VAL A 23 -1.03 14.85 -8.77
N ASP A 24 -0.68 15.08 -10.03
CA ASP A 24 -1.65 14.98 -11.13
C ASP A 24 -1.80 13.53 -11.62
N GLU A 25 -2.71 13.29 -12.57
CA GLU A 25 -2.97 11.95 -13.10
C GLU A 25 -1.80 11.32 -13.89
N ASN A 26 -0.76 12.10 -14.20
CA ASN A 26 0.47 11.64 -14.82
C ASN A 26 1.58 11.43 -13.79
N ASP A 27 1.22 11.40 -12.51
CA ASP A 27 2.12 11.24 -11.39
C ASP A 27 3.19 12.33 -11.33
N LYS A 28 2.82 13.57 -11.70
CA LYS A 28 3.66 14.74 -11.49
C LYS A 28 3.26 15.42 -10.21
N ARG A 29 4.23 15.61 -9.31
CA ARG A 29 4.02 16.32 -8.05
C ARG A 29 3.53 17.74 -8.31
N VAL A 30 2.35 18.06 -7.78
CA VAL A 30 1.74 19.40 -7.84
C VAL A 30 1.73 20.10 -6.48
N GLY A 31 1.93 19.36 -5.39
CA GLY A 31 1.91 19.93 -4.04
C GLY A 31 2.11 18.90 -2.94
N ALA A 32 1.63 19.25 -1.75
CA ALA A 32 1.59 18.39 -0.58
C ALA A 32 0.39 18.78 0.28
N ASP A 33 -0.25 17.81 0.92
CA ASP A 33 -1.34 18.03 1.86
C ASP A 33 -1.30 16.95 2.96
N SER A 34 -2.02 17.17 4.05
CA SER A 34 -2.10 16.20 5.13
C SER A 34 -2.81 14.93 4.67
N LYS A 35 -2.42 13.80 5.26
CA LYS A 35 -3.06 12.50 5.05
C LYS A 35 -4.57 12.60 5.28
N LYS A 36 -5.00 13.33 6.32
CA LYS A 36 -6.42 13.65 6.52
C LYS A 36 -7.06 14.23 5.26
N THR A 37 -6.50 15.32 4.72
CA THR A 37 -7.06 16.01 3.56
C THR A 37 -7.14 15.07 2.36
N CYS A 38 -6.07 14.32 2.11
CA CYS A 38 -5.93 13.38 1.00
C CYS A 38 -6.98 12.26 1.01
N HIS A 39 -7.42 11.81 2.19
CA HIS A 39 -8.30 10.65 2.31
C HIS A 39 -9.78 11.02 2.55
N LEU A 40 -10.13 12.30 2.54
CA LEU A 40 -11.53 12.74 2.64
C LEU A 40 -12.21 12.69 1.28
N MET A 41 -13.34 11.99 1.20
CA MET A 41 -14.15 11.88 -0.03
C MET A 41 -14.54 13.25 -0.58
N THR A 42 -14.81 14.24 0.28
CA THR A 42 -15.15 15.60 -0.16
C THR A 42 -14.03 16.28 -0.97
N ASN A 43 -12.78 15.88 -0.78
CA ASN A 43 -11.64 16.41 -1.53
C ASN A 43 -11.31 15.49 -2.72
N ILE A 44 -11.39 14.17 -2.52
CA ILE A 44 -11.24 13.17 -3.58
C ILE A 44 -12.24 13.42 -4.72
N ASP A 45 -13.52 13.69 -4.40
CA ASP A 45 -14.58 13.98 -5.38
C ASP A 45 -14.33 15.28 -6.17
N THR A 46 -13.41 16.14 -5.70
CA THR A 46 -12.96 17.33 -6.42
C THR A 46 -11.66 17.12 -7.20
N GLY A 47 -11.14 15.89 -7.22
CA GLY A 47 -9.95 15.49 -7.97
C GLY A 47 -8.65 15.47 -7.16
N LEU A 48 -8.69 15.59 -5.83
CA LEU A 48 -7.48 15.46 -5.01
C LEU A 48 -6.91 14.04 -5.14
N LEU A 49 -5.65 13.93 -5.56
CA LEU A 49 -4.94 12.69 -5.88
C LEU A 49 -3.55 12.72 -5.23
N HIS A 50 -3.13 11.63 -4.60
CA HIS A 50 -1.82 11.53 -3.96
C HIS A 50 -1.04 10.29 -4.39
N ARG A 51 0.27 10.34 -4.20
CA ARG A 51 1.16 9.20 -4.48
C ARG A 51 1.10 8.19 -3.33
N ALA A 52 1.13 6.91 -3.67
CA ALA A 52 1.12 5.80 -2.72
C ALA A 52 2.06 4.67 -3.17
N PHE A 53 2.18 3.64 -2.34
CA PHE A 53 2.84 2.38 -2.69
C PHE A 53 2.14 1.17 -2.07
N SER A 54 2.31 0.03 -2.75
CA SER A 54 1.89 -1.29 -2.31
C SER A 54 3.05 -2.27 -2.42
N VAL A 55 3.47 -2.81 -1.28
CA VAL A 55 4.51 -3.85 -1.19
C VAL A 55 3.89 -5.24 -1.25
N PHE A 56 4.50 -6.11 -2.06
CA PHE A 56 4.25 -7.55 -2.11
C PHE A 56 5.54 -8.28 -1.75
N LEU A 57 5.61 -8.77 -0.52
CA LEU A 57 6.75 -9.50 0.01
C LEU A 57 6.49 -11.01 -0.02
N PHE A 58 7.36 -11.73 -0.71
CA PHE A 58 7.32 -13.18 -0.80
C PHE A 58 8.44 -13.79 0.04
N ASN A 59 8.15 -14.89 0.73
CA ASN A 59 9.20 -15.65 1.39
C ASN A 59 9.93 -16.59 0.40
N SER A 60 10.93 -17.32 0.89
CA SER A 60 11.68 -18.29 0.08
C SER A 60 10.84 -19.46 -0.46
N GLU A 61 9.66 -19.74 0.13
CA GLU A 61 8.68 -20.72 -0.33
C GLU A 61 7.68 -20.14 -1.35
N ASN A 62 7.92 -18.94 -1.88
CA ASN A 62 7.02 -18.24 -2.81
C ASN A 62 5.62 -17.97 -2.22
N LYS A 63 5.49 -17.86 -0.90
CA LYS A 63 4.24 -17.45 -0.24
C LYS A 63 4.23 -15.93 -0.04
N LEU A 64 3.12 -15.28 -0.34
CA LEU A 64 2.93 -13.84 -0.15
C LEU A 64 2.58 -13.55 1.31
N LEU A 65 3.25 -12.60 1.94
CA LEU A 65 2.87 -12.06 3.25
C LEU A 65 1.68 -11.11 3.08
N LEU A 66 0.56 -11.46 3.71
CA LEU A 66 -0.60 -10.60 3.87
C LEU A 66 -0.64 -10.01 5.27
N GLN A 67 -1.28 -8.86 5.40
CA GLN A 67 -1.72 -8.32 6.68
C GLN A 67 -3.25 -8.17 6.72
N GLN A 68 -3.81 -8.30 7.91
CA GLN A 68 -5.14 -7.80 8.24
C GLN A 68 -4.97 -6.45 8.93
N ARG A 69 -5.61 -5.41 8.41
CA ARG A 69 -5.59 -4.07 8.97
C ARG A 69 -6.17 -4.06 10.40
N ALA A 70 -5.56 -3.32 11.31
CA ALA A 70 -6.07 -3.12 12.66
C ALA A 70 -7.48 -2.50 12.67
N THR A 71 -8.20 -2.67 13.78
CA THR A 71 -9.56 -2.11 13.95
C THR A 71 -9.49 -0.58 14.03
N GLU A 72 -8.37 -0.07 14.53
CA GLU A 72 -8.06 1.33 14.78
C GLU A 72 -7.83 2.11 13.49
N LYS A 73 -7.54 1.44 12.36
CA LYS A 73 -7.30 2.08 11.06
C LYS A 73 -8.52 2.89 10.62
N ILE A 74 -8.28 4.15 10.26
CA ILE A 74 -9.34 5.07 9.82
C ILE A 74 -9.97 4.62 8.49
N THR A 75 -9.15 4.21 7.52
CA THR A 75 -9.64 3.62 6.26
C THR A 75 -9.57 2.11 6.29
N PHE A 76 -10.63 1.44 5.84
CA PHE A 76 -10.69 -0.01 5.66
C PHE A 76 -10.22 -0.84 6.88
N PRO A 77 -10.71 -0.59 8.10
CA PRO A 77 -10.35 -1.41 9.26
C PRO A 77 -10.78 -2.87 9.06
N ASP A 78 -10.07 -3.79 9.71
CA ASP A 78 -10.33 -5.24 9.70
C ASP A 78 -10.22 -5.97 8.35
N MET A 79 -9.86 -5.26 7.27
CA MET A 79 -9.73 -5.85 5.94
C MET A 79 -8.34 -6.48 5.72
N TRP A 80 -8.31 -7.62 5.05
CA TRP A 80 -7.08 -8.24 4.54
C TRP A 80 -6.56 -7.52 3.30
N THR A 81 -5.24 -7.39 3.19
CA THR A 81 -4.55 -6.73 2.07
C THR A 81 -3.15 -7.33 1.85
N ASN A 82 -2.45 -6.87 0.81
CA ASN A 82 -1.03 -7.18 0.58
C ASN A 82 -0.14 -6.70 1.74
N THR A 83 1.17 -7.00 1.66
CA THR A 83 2.12 -6.90 2.79
C THR A 83 2.10 -5.55 3.50
N CYS A 84 2.18 -4.44 2.78
CA CYS A 84 2.20 -3.10 3.36
C CYS A 84 1.76 -2.08 2.31
N CYS A 85 0.89 -1.15 2.69
CA CYS A 85 0.40 -0.06 1.84
C CYS A 85 0.45 1.25 2.60
N SER A 86 1.07 2.28 2.03
CA SER A 86 1.17 3.59 2.65
C SER A 86 1.64 4.63 1.62
N HIS A 87 2.00 5.81 2.10
CA HIS A 87 2.40 6.95 1.28
C HIS A 87 3.89 7.28 1.45
N PRO A 88 4.60 7.62 0.36
CA PRO A 88 5.79 8.45 0.48
C PRO A 88 5.42 9.83 1.03
N LEU A 89 6.19 10.29 2.01
CA LEU A 89 6.01 11.59 2.64
C LEU A 89 6.61 12.69 1.78
N ASN A 90 6.08 13.90 1.93
CA ASN A 90 6.65 15.11 1.34
C ASN A 90 7.90 15.57 2.11
N THR A 91 8.93 14.73 2.13
CA THR A 91 10.25 14.95 2.75
C THR A 91 11.35 14.75 1.72
N ALA A 92 12.53 15.34 1.95
CA ALA A 92 13.63 15.28 0.97
C ALA A 92 14.06 13.85 0.60
N SER A 93 14.01 12.91 1.54
CA SER A 93 14.37 11.51 1.32
C SER A 93 13.33 10.72 0.52
N GLU A 94 12.05 11.10 0.60
CA GLU A 94 10.94 10.38 -0.02
C GLU A 94 10.41 11.06 -1.30
N LEU A 95 10.94 12.23 -1.63
CA LEU A 95 10.68 12.97 -2.88
C LEU A 95 11.62 12.59 -4.05
N ILE A 96 12.58 11.68 -3.84
CA ILE A 96 13.55 11.30 -4.87
C ILE A 96 12.87 10.39 -5.91
N GLU A 97 12.70 10.89 -7.14
CA GLU A 97 12.02 10.14 -8.21
C GLU A 97 12.94 9.16 -8.96
N GLU A 98 14.25 9.43 -8.99
CA GLU A 98 15.25 8.58 -9.64
C GLU A 98 15.22 7.15 -9.07
N ASP A 99 15.11 6.17 -9.96
CA ASP A 99 14.95 4.74 -9.63
C ASP A 99 13.90 4.47 -8.54
N GLN A 100 12.86 5.31 -8.46
CA GLN A 100 11.80 5.22 -7.46
C GLN A 100 12.32 5.20 -6.02
N LEU A 101 13.49 5.79 -5.76
CA LEU A 101 14.19 5.70 -4.47
C LEU A 101 13.35 6.24 -3.32
N GLY A 102 12.64 7.36 -3.53
CA GLY A 102 11.79 7.96 -2.49
C GLY A 102 10.65 7.05 -2.04
N VAL A 103 10.03 6.35 -2.98
CA VAL A 103 8.98 5.36 -2.69
C VAL A 103 9.56 4.13 -1.99
N ARG A 104 10.74 3.66 -2.40
CA ARG A 104 11.44 2.54 -1.73
C ARG A 104 11.83 2.89 -0.29
N ASN A 105 12.27 4.12 -0.03
CA ASN A 105 12.53 4.63 1.32
C ASN A 105 11.26 4.59 2.18
N ALA A 106 10.14 5.06 1.63
CA ALA A 106 8.85 5.03 2.31
C ALA A 106 8.39 3.60 2.64
N ALA A 107 8.56 2.68 1.69
CA ALA A 107 8.25 1.26 1.86
C ALA A 107 9.08 0.62 2.97
N GLN A 108 10.40 0.81 2.98
CA GLN A 108 11.26 0.30 4.06
C GLN A 108 10.85 0.86 5.43
N ARG A 109 10.63 2.18 5.52
CA ARG A 109 10.17 2.84 6.76
C ARG A 109 8.86 2.24 7.28
N LYS A 110 7.90 1.97 6.40
CA LYS A 110 6.58 1.47 6.80
C LYS A 110 6.57 -0.03 7.07
N LEU A 111 7.39 -0.83 6.40
CA LEU A 111 7.63 -2.22 6.77
C LEU A 111 8.23 -2.34 8.18
N GLU A 112 9.15 -1.44 8.54
CA GLU A 112 9.68 -1.38 9.91
C GLU A 112 8.59 -0.95 10.90
N HIS A 113 7.86 0.13 10.61
CA HIS A 113 6.84 0.67 11.51
C HIS A 113 5.64 -0.27 11.74
N GLU A 114 5.11 -0.89 10.68
CA GLU A 114 3.87 -1.71 10.77
C GLU A 114 4.17 -3.16 11.14
N LEU A 115 5.21 -3.76 10.54
CA LEU A 115 5.52 -5.19 10.65
C LEU A 115 6.76 -5.50 11.50
N GLY A 116 7.49 -4.47 11.96
CA GLY A 116 8.74 -4.66 12.71
C GLY A 116 9.90 -5.17 11.87
N ILE A 117 9.78 -5.15 10.54
CA ILE A 117 10.79 -5.70 9.64
C ILE A 117 11.97 -4.72 9.60
N LYS A 118 13.08 -5.12 10.22
CA LYS A 118 14.29 -4.30 10.27
C LYS A 118 14.85 -3.98 8.87
N PRO A 119 15.36 -2.75 8.63
CA PRO A 119 15.90 -2.33 7.34
C PRO A 119 16.95 -3.27 6.72
N GLU A 120 17.77 -3.93 7.54
CA GLU A 120 18.82 -4.85 7.06
C GLU A 120 18.25 -6.10 6.37
N GLN A 121 17.00 -6.48 6.69
CA GLN A 121 16.31 -7.61 6.06
C GLN A 121 15.67 -7.24 4.72
N VAL A 122 15.46 -5.94 4.47
CA VAL A 122 14.80 -5.42 3.27
C VAL A 122 15.61 -4.26 2.64
N PRO A 123 16.85 -4.50 2.16
CA PRO A 123 17.67 -3.44 1.58
C PRO A 123 17.00 -2.74 0.39
N LEU A 124 17.22 -1.43 0.25
CA LEU A 124 16.53 -0.60 -0.75
C LEU A 124 16.76 -1.08 -2.20
N ASP A 125 17.95 -1.58 -2.51
CA ASP A 125 18.31 -2.11 -3.84
C ASP A 125 17.60 -3.43 -4.19
N LYS A 126 16.94 -4.06 -3.21
CA LYS A 126 16.19 -5.32 -3.39
C LYS A 126 14.71 -5.12 -3.66
N PHE A 127 14.18 -3.90 -3.51
CA PHE A 127 12.82 -3.61 -3.97
C PHE A 127 12.80 -3.54 -5.49
N LYS A 128 11.98 -4.40 -6.08
CA LYS A 128 11.68 -4.40 -7.50
C LYS A 128 10.42 -3.57 -7.76
N TYR A 129 10.59 -2.41 -8.38
CA TYR A 129 9.46 -1.66 -8.94
C TYR A 129 8.93 -2.37 -10.19
N LEU A 130 7.61 -2.58 -10.27
CA LEU A 130 6.96 -3.24 -11.41
C LEU A 130 6.15 -2.26 -12.26
N THR A 131 5.25 -1.49 -11.67
CA THR A 131 4.38 -0.56 -12.41
C THR A 131 3.65 0.39 -11.47
N ARG A 132 2.83 1.28 -12.02
CA ARG A 132 1.93 2.16 -11.26
C ARG A 132 0.47 1.87 -11.58
N ILE A 133 -0.39 1.98 -10.58
CA ILE A 133 -1.83 1.81 -10.72
C ILE A 133 -2.53 3.05 -10.18
N HIS A 134 -3.35 3.69 -11.01
CA HIS A 134 -4.26 4.74 -10.59
C HIS A 134 -5.62 4.10 -10.27
N TYR A 135 -6.09 4.26 -9.03
CA TYR A 135 -7.38 3.76 -8.55
C TYR A 135 -8.07 4.75 -7.60
N LEU A 136 -9.39 4.58 -7.43
CA LEU A 136 -10.20 5.30 -6.43
C LEU A 136 -11.08 4.28 -5.69
N ALA A 137 -11.13 4.37 -4.37
CA ALA A 137 -11.93 3.47 -3.55
C ALA A 137 -12.51 4.16 -2.30
N PRO A 138 -13.84 4.32 -2.17
CA PRO A 138 -14.47 4.78 -0.94
C PRO A 138 -14.36 3.72 0.18
N SER A 139 -14.17 4.16 1.43
CA SER A 139 -14.13 3.32 2.63
C SER A 139 -15.50 3.25 3.31
N ASP A 140 -15.98 4.36 3.88
CA ASP A 140 -17.19 4.43 4.72
C ASP A 140 -18.09 5.64 4.40
N GLY A 141 -17.96 6.18 3.19
CA GLY A 141 -18.69 7.34 2.69
C GLY A 141 -18.03 8.68 3.02
N GLN A 142 -17.29 8.78 4.13
CA GLN A 142 -16.52 9.98 4.47
C GLN A 142 -15.06 9.85 4.06
N TRP A 143 -14.49 8.67 4.26
CA TRP A 143 -13.10 8.37 3.94
C TRP A 143 -12.99 7.53 2.68
N GLY A 144 -11.85 7.62 2.00
CA GLY A 144 -11.52 6.82 0.84
C GLY A 144 -10.06 6.98 0.42
N GLU A 145 -9.74 6.37 -0.71
CA GLU A 145 -8.43 6.41 -1.35
C GLU A 145 -8.60 6.90 -2.79
N HIS A 146 -7.66 7.72 -3.25
CA HIS A 146 -7.52 8.12 -4.64
C HIS A 146 -6.03 8.31 -4.91
N GLU A 147 -5.43 7.33 -5.57
CA GLU A 147 -3.98 7.15 -5.50
C GLU A 147 -3.36 6.83 -6.85
N VAL A 148 -2.13 7.32 -7.08
CA VAL A 148 -1.18 6.67 -7.99
C VAL A 148 -0.28 5.77 -7.15
N ASP A 149 -0.56 4.48 -7.22
CA ASP A 149 0.03 3.43 -6.39
C ASP A 149 1.22 2.75 -7.08
N TYR A 150 2.40 2.85 -6.48
CA TYR A 150 3.62 2.19 -6.93
C TYR A 150 3.66 0.74 -6.45
N ILE A 151 3.75 -0.20 -7.40
CA ILE A 151 3.79 -1.63 -7.10
C ILE A 151 5.23 -2.07 -6.88
N LEU A 152 5.55 -2.45 -5.64
CA LEU A 152 6.88 -2.87 -5.20
C LEU A 152 6.88 -4.33 -4.78
N PHE A 153 7.84 -5.10 -5.31
CA PHE A 153 8.01 -6.52 -5.03
C PHE A 153 9.31 -6.76 -4.30
N MET A 154 9.31 -7.75 -3.41
CA MET A 154 10.53 -8.25 -2.78
C MET A 154 10.39 -9.73 -2.44
N LYS A 155 11.49 -10.49 -2.58
CA LYS A 155 11.59 -11.84 -2.03
C LYS A 155 12.60 -11.85 -0.89
N ALA A 156 12.12 -12.06 0.33
CA ALA A 156 12.93 -12.07 1.54
C ALA A 156 12.25 -12.92 2.62
N ASN A 157 13.05 -13.65 3.40
CA ASN A 157 12.60 -14.19 4.67
C ASN A 157 12.83 -13.10 5.72
N VAL A 158 11.81 -12.78 6.50
CA VAL A 158 11.84 -11.67 7.45
C VAL A 158 11.29 -12.11 8.80
N ASP A 159 11.86 -11.57 9.86
CA ASP A 159 11.30 -11.62 11.20
C ASP A 159 10.26 -10.51 11.37
N LEU A 160 9.15 -10.83 12.05
CA LEU A 160 8.03 -9.91 12.30
C LEU A 160 7.95 -9.53 13.78
N ASP A 161 7.80 -8.24 14.05
CA ASP A 161 7.46 -7.67 15.36
C ASP A 161 6.32 -6.67 15.14
N VAL A 162 5.11 -7.22 14.99
CA VAL A 162 3.95 -6.52 14.44
C VAL A 162 3.46 -5.41 15.37
N ASN A 163 3.22 -4.22 14.83
CA ASN A 163 2.57 -3.13 15.55
C ASN A 163 1.05 -3.38 15.60
N PRO A 164 0.46 -3.67 16.77
CA PRO A 164 -0.96 -4.00 16.89
C PRO A 164 -1.90 -2.82 16.59
N ASN A 165 -1.41 -1.57 16.63
CA ASN A 165 -2.19 -0.39 16.24
C ASN A 165 -2.37 -0.29 14.71
N GLU A 166 -1.48 -0.94 13.94
CA GLU A 166 -1.49 -0.91 12.48
C GLU A 166 -2.06 -2.22 11.89
N ILE A 167 -1.76 -3.36 12.53
CA ILE A 167 -2.03 -4.69 12.00
C ILE A 167 -2.67 -5.59 13.07
N ARG A 168 -3.80 -6.19 12.69
CA ARG A 168 -4.55 -7.16 13.50
C ARG A 168 -4.01 -8.59 13.39
N ASP A 169 -3.61 -8.99 12.19
CA ASP A 169 -3.17 -10.36 11.90
C ASP A 169 -2.24 -10.39 10.68
N VAL A 170 -1.45 -11.45 10.53
CA VAL A 170 -0.54 -11.66 9.39
C VAL A 170 -0.61 -13.09 8.91
N ARG A 171 -0.48 -13.29 7.59
CA ARG A 171 -0.51 -14.64 7.01
C ARG A 171 0.35 -14.75 5.76
N TYR A 172 1.21 -15.76 5.72
CA TYR A 172 1.81 -16.22 4.47
C TYR A 172 0.84 -17.14 3.74
N VAL A 173 0.57 -16.86 2.47
CA VAL A 173 -0.38 -17.63 1.64
C VAL A 173 0.22 -18.07 0.31
N THR A 174 -0.19 -19.24 -0.17
CA THR A 174 0.03 -19.66 -1.57
C THR A 174 -0.99 -18.99 -2.51
N PRO A 175 -0.80 -19.06 -3.85
CA PRO A 175 -1.81 -18.60 -4.80
C PRO A 175 -3.18 -19.24 -4.60
N GLU A 176 -3.22 -20.54 -4.29
CA GLU A 176 -4.45 -21.31 -4.07
C GLU A 176 -5.17 -20.87 -2.78
N GLU A 177 -4.41 -20.65 -1.71
CA GLU A 177 -4.96 -20.14 -0.46
C GLU A 177 -5.53 -18.73 -0.64
N LEU A 178 -4.82 -17.85 -1.36
CA LEU A 178 -5.32 -16.50 -1.65
C LEU A 178 -6.60 -16.54 -2.50
N LYS A 179 -6.66 -17.41 -3.52
CA LYS A 179 -7.88 -17.62 -4.33
C LYS A 179 -9.05 -18.11 -3.46
N ALA A 180 -8.78 -19.01 -2.51
CA ALA A 180 -9.79 -19.47 -1.58
C ALA A 180 -10.28 -18.35 -0.65
N MET A 181 -9.37 -17.49 -0.15
CA MET A 181 -9.74 -16.32 0.65
C MET A 181 -10.61 -15.34 -0.15
N PHE A 182 -10.33 -15.11 -1.44
CA PHE A 182 -11.20 -14.25 -2.28
C PHE A 182 -12.58 -14.85 -2.57
N ALA A 183 -12.70 -16.18 -2.58
CA ALA A 183 -13.97 -16.88 -2.78
C ALA A 183 -14.85 -16.87 -1.52
N ASP A 184 -14.25 -16.64 -0.35
CA ASP A 184 -14.95 -16.56 0.93
C ASP A 184 -15.45 -15.13 1.20
N SER A 185 -16.75 -14.90 1.04
CA SER A 185 -17.37 -13.59 1.29
C SER A 185 -17.27 -13.11 2.74
N SER A 186 -16.95 -13.99 3.69
CA SER A 186 -16.74 -13.61 5.09
C SER A 186 -15.36 -13.00 5.35
N VAL A 187 -14.44 -13.07 4.38
CA VAL A 187 -13.10 -12.48 4.46
C VAL A 187 -13.09 -11.13 3.73
N PRO A 188 -13.19 -10.00 4.45
CA PRO A 188 -13.14 -8.69 3.82
C PRO A 188 -11.73 -8.43 3.27
N MET A 189 -11.66 -7.98 2.03
CA MET A 189 -10.42 -7.72 1.30
C MET A 189 -10.46 -6.32 0.70
N THR A 190 -9.37 -5.58 0.83
CA THR A 190 -9.30 -4.19 0.39
C THR A 190 -9.52 -4.06 -1.13
N PRO A 191 -10.13 -2.95 -1.60
CA PRO A 191 -10.47 -2.80 -3.02
C PRO A 191 -9.25 -2.85 -3.95
N TRP A 192 -8.17 -2.15 -3.62
CA TRP A 192 -6.95 -2.13 -4.44
C TRP A 192 -6.31 -3.52 -4.52
N PHE A 193 -6.28 -4.26 -3.41
CA PHE A 193 -5.69 -5.60 -3.40
C PHE A 193 -6.45 -6.54 -4.33
N LYS A 194 -7.79 -6.48 -4.36
CA LYS A 194 -8.60 -7.22 -5.34
C LYS A 194 -8.28 -6.82 -6.78
N LEU A 195 -8.18 -5.51 -7.06
CA LEU A 195 -7.88 -4.98 -8.40
C LEU A 195 -6.50 -5.48 -8.88
N ILE A 196 -5.47 -5.37 -8.05
CA ILE A 196 -4.11 -5.81 -8.36
C ILE A 196 -4.07 -7.33 -8.55
N CYS A 197 -4.74 -8.08 -7.68
CA CYS A 197 -4.77 -9.54 -7.76
C CYS A 197 -5.37 -10.04 -9.07
N ASN A 198 -6.54 -9.52 -9.43
CA ASN A 198 -7.28 -9.95 -10.62
C ASN A 198 -6.59 -9.52 -11.93
N SER A 199 -5.84 -8.42 -11.90
CA SER A 199 -5.24 -7.84 -13.10
C SER A 199 -3.83 -8.37 -13.37
N PHE A 200 -3.03 -8.51 -12.31
CA PHE A 200 -1.57 -8.66 -12.42
C PHE A 200 -0.96 -9.73 -11.53
N LEU A 201 -1.34 -9.78 -10.23
CA LEU A 201 -0.57 -10.52 -9.22
C LEU A 201 -0.32 -11.97 -9.61
N PHE A 202 -1.35 -12.71 -10.04
CA PHE A 202 -1.17 -14.14 -10.34
C PHE A 202 -0.21 -14.38 -11.52
N LYS A 203 -0.14 -13.47 -12.49
CA LYS A 203 0.82 -13.55 -13.60
C LYS A 203 2.25 -13.28 -13.12
N TRP A 204 2.43 -12.32 -12.22
CA TRP A 204 3.72 -12.05 -11.59
C TRP A 204 4.15 -13.18 -10.66
N TRP A 205 3.19 -13.79 -9.96
CA TRP A 205 3.43 -14.91 -9.07
C TRP A 205 4.00 -16.12 -9.82
N ASP A 206 3.47 -16.42 -11.01
CA ASP A 206 3.99 -17.48 -11.89
C ASP A 206 5.42 -17.22 -12.38
N GLN A 207 5.92 -15.99 -12.23
CA GLN A 207 7.24 -15.55 -12.69
C GLN A 207 8.19 -15.18 -11.54
N LEU A 208 7.86 -15.49 -10.27
CA LEU A 208 8.62 -15.04 -9.10
C LEU A 208 10.12 -15.36 -9.16
N ASP A 209 10.49 -16.56 -9.59
CA ASP A 209 11.90 -16.96 -9.67
C ASP A 209 12.68 -16.17 -10.75
N THR A 210 11.96 -15.47 -11.63
CA THR A 210 12.51 -14.61 -12.68
C THR A 210 12.01 -13.17 -12.57
N ILE A 211 11.46 -12.75 -11.42
CA ILE A 211 10.81 -11.43 -11.28
C ILE A 211 11.79 -10.28 -11.53
N GLU A 212 13.08 -10.50 -11.28
CA GLU A 212 14.15 -9.55 -11.62
C GLU A 212 14.23 -9.25 -13.12
N ASN A 213 13.86 -10.21 -13.97
CA ASN A 213 13.82 -10.08 -15.43
C ASN A 213 12.53 -9.43 -15.93
N VAL A 214 11.50 -9.32 -15.10
CA VAL A 214 10.29 -8.60 -15.45
C VAL A 214 10.67 -7.12 -15.57
N LYS A 215 10.49 -6.58 -16.78
CA LYS A 215 10.74 -5.17 -17.03
C LYS A 215 9.67 -4.35 -16.32
N ALA A 216 10.12 -3.29 -15.64
CA ALA A 216 9.20 -2.30 -15.14
C ALA A 216 8.39 -1.72 -16.30
N ASP A 217 7.11 -1.52 -16.06
CA ASP A 217 6.17 -0.89 -16.98
C ASP A 217 5.88 0.52 -16.46
N ASP A 218 6.35 1.52 -17.22
CA ASP A 218 6.16 2.94 -16.89
C ASP A 218 4.73 3.42 -17.12
N THR A 219 3.84 2.58 -17.65
CA THR A 219 2.42 2.87 -17.78
C THR A 219 1.77 3.06 -16.41
N ILE A 220 0.89 4.06 -16.29
CA ILE A 220 -0.02 4.20 -15.15
C ILE A 220 -1.32 3.48 -15.53
N HIS A 221 -1.53 2.28 -14.96
CA HIS A 221 -2.71 1.46 -15.22
C HIS A 221 -3.92 2.01 -14.47
N ARG A 222 -5.01 2.24 -15.18
CA ARG A 222 -6.21 2.88 -14.64
C ARG A 222 -7.25 1.82 -14.32
N LEU A 223 -7.55 1.61 -13.03
CA LEU A 223 -8.41 0.51 -12.56
C LEU A 223 -9.52 1.00 -11.62
N GLY A 224 -10.72 0.45 -11.76
CA GLY A 224 -11.78 0.55 -10.75
C GLY A 224 -12.65 1.81 -10.80
N PHE A 225 -12.60 2.57 -11.89
CA PHE A 225 -13.44 3.74 -12.14
C PHE A 225 -14.03 3.73 -13.56
#